data_AF-A0A1X7T5T4-F1
#
_entry.id   AF-A0A1X7T5T4-F1
#
_cell.length_a   1.000
_cell.length_b   1.000
_cell.length_c   1.000
_cell.angle_alpha   90.00
_cell.angle_beta   90.00
_cell.angle_gamma   90.00
#
_symmetry.space_group_name_H-M   'P 1'
#
loop_
_entity.id
_entity.type
_entity.pdbx_description
1 polymer ?
#
loop_
_entity_poly.entity_id
_entity_poly.type
_entity_poly.pdbx_seq_one_letter_code
_entity_poly.pdbx_strand_id
1 'polypeptide(L)'
;MILLLCILLHSVSSLDIRIDGDNGNDSIECLTEQPQSSCQSLKYVADTINNTGSLTIEIISPTLSLQGSVIFTDINGLTINGQGTSISCRNGSIPYGNSGMVFDNCSNVKLNNFTIEHCGYENGQKYYGRQ
;
A
#
# COMPACT_ATOMS: atom_id res chain seq x y z
N MET A 1 -15.97 37.27 -5.29
CA MET A 1 -16.51 36.36 -4.25
C MET A 1 -16.67 34.91 -4.71
N ILE A 2 -16.80 34.62 -6.01
CA ILE A 2 -16.85 33.23 -6.54
C ILE A 2 -15.44 32.61 -6.64
N LEU A 3 -14.42 33.38 -7.03
CA LEU A 3 -13.03 32.88 -7.15
C LEU A 3 -12.45 32.39 -5.81
N LEU A 4 -12.87 32.98 -4.69
CA LEU A 4 -12.41 32.60 -3.35
C LEU A 4 -13.06 31.29 -2.86
N LEU A 5 -14.26 30.96 -3.35
CA LEU A 5 -14.94 29.70 -3.09
C LEU A 5 -14.30 28.54 -3.87
N CYS A 6 -13.72 28.82 -5.05
CA CYS A 6 -12.97 27.83 -5.83
C CYS A 6 -11.65 27.39 -5.18
N ILE A 7 -11.09 28.22 -4.28
CA ILE A 7 -9.83 27.93 -3.54
C ILE A 7 -10.14 27.26 -2.18
N LEU A 8 -11.39 27.39 -1.68
CA LEU A 8 -11.88 26.71 -0.47
C LEU A 8 -12.28 25.24 -0.70
N LEU A 9 -12.45 24.83 -1.96
CA LEU A 9 -12.36 23.43 -2.39
C LEU A 9 -10.87 23.06 -2.40
N HIS A 10 -10.28 23.02 -1.21
CA HIS A 10 -8.93 22.55 -1.00
C HIS A 10 -8.79 21.22 -1.73
N SER A 11 -8.00 21.21 -2.80
CA SER A 11 -7.55 20.00 -3.45
C SER A 11 -6.91 19.16 -2.37
N VAL A 12 -7.67 18.22 -1.82
CA VAL A 12 -7.10 17.08 -1.11
C VAL A 12 -6.26 16.41 -2.20
N SER A 13 -4.95 16.65 -2.18
CA SER A 13 -4.03 16.05 -3.14
C SER A 13 -4.10 14.55 -2.92
N SER A 14 -4.90 13.87 -3.73
CA SER A 14 -4.94 12.42 -3.77
C SER A 14 -3.84 11.98 -4.71
N LEU A 15 -2.95 11.14 -4.21
CA LEU A 15 -1.98 10.44 -5.04
C LEU A 15 -2.54 9.07 -5.36
N ASP A 16 -2.63 8.72 -6.65
CA ASP A 16 -3.10 7.43 -7.10
C ASP A 16 -1.93 6.64 -7.71
N ILE A 17 -1.65 5.46 -7.17
CA ILE A 17 -0.48 4.63 -7.53
C ILE A 17 -0.94 3.27 -7.99
N ARG A 18 -0.24 2.73 -9.00
CA ARG A 18 -0.46 1.37 -9.50
C ARG A 18 0.70 0.47 -9.08
N ILE A 19 0.39 -0.70 -8.54
CA ILE A 19 1.35 -1.76 -8.25
C ILE A 19 1.16 -2.89 -9.26
N ASP A 20 2.20 -3.17 -10.03
CA ASP A 20 2.30 -4.38 -10.84
C ASP A 20 3.52 -5.17 -10.35
N GLY A 21 3.30 -6.20 -9.54
CA GLY A 21 4.38 -7.02 -8.99
C GLY A 21 5.21 -7.75 -10.05
N ASP A 22 4.63 -7.99 -11.24
CA ASP A 22 5.24 -8.77 -12.31
C ASP A 22 5.98 -7.88 -13.32
N ASN A 23 5.42 -6.72 -13.67
CA ASN A 23 5.95 -5.83 -14.72
C ASN A 23 6.27 -4.41 -14.24
N GLY A 24 6.02 -4.08 -12.98
CA GLY A 24 6.27 -2.77 -12.41
C GLY A 24 7.77 -2.48 -12.28
N ASN A 25 8.08 -1.20 -12.07
CA ASN A 25 9.44 -0.73 -11.80
C ASN A 25 9.41 0.26 -10.63
N ASP A 26 10.17 -0.05 -9.58
CA ASP A 26 10.32 0.83 -8.43
C ASP A 26 11.21 2.02 -8.79
N SER A 27 10.58 3.12 -9.19
CA SER A 27 11.23 4.38 -9.54
C SER A 27 10.35 5.58 -9.19
N ILE A 28 10.94 6.77 -9.17
CA ILE A 28 10.19 8.00 -8.87
C ILE A 28 9.04 8.26 -9.87
N GLU A 29 9.15 7.72 -11.10
CA GLU A 29 8.18 7.93 -12.16
C GLU A 29 6.81 7.29 -11.83
N CYS A 30 6.80 6.17 -11.10
CA CYS A 30 5.57 5.48 -10.70
C CYS A 30 4.85 6.14 -9.51
N LEU A 31 5.45 7.16 -8.90
CA LEU A 31 4.93 7.90 -7.73
C LEU A 31 4.40 9.30 -8.11
N THR A 32 4.23 9.58 -9.39
CA THR A 32 3.72 10.87 -9.87
C THR A 32 2.19 10.93 -9.84
N GLU A 33 1.57 12.12 -9.80
CA GLU A 33 0.09 12.27 -9.74
C GLU A 33 -0.67 11.64 -10.94
N GLN A 34 0.03 11.38 -12.05
CA GLN A 34 -0.49 10.65 -13.21
C GLN A 34 0.53 9.60 -13.68
N PRO A 35 0.71 8.50 -12.92
CA PRO A 35 1.74 7.52 -13.21
C PRO A 35 1.53 6.94 -14.61
N GLN A 36 2.52 7.13 -15.48
CA GLN A 36 2.55 6.44 -16.78
C GLN A 36 3.10 5.00 -16.63
N SER A 37 3.67 4.69 -15.47
CA SER A 37 4.26 3.41 -15.10
C SER A 37 3.69 2.93 -13.76
N SER A 38 3.77 1.62 -13.52
CA SER A 38 3.40 1.01 -12.23
C SER A 38 4.64 0.80 -11.39
N CYS A 39 4.53 1.00 -10.08
CA CYS A 39 5.57 0.55 -9.16
C CYS A 39 5.55 -0.97 -9.07
N GLN A 40 6.68 -1.56 -8.69
CA GLN A 40 6.77 -3.01 -8.54
C GLN A 40 6.36 -3.47 -7.14
N SER A 41 6.72 -2.70 -6.10
CA SER A 41 6.54 -3.14 -4.72
C SER A 41 5.78 -2.14 -3.86
N LEU A 42 4.90 -2.67 -3.00
CA LEU A 42 4.26 -1.88 -1.95
C LEU A 42 5.29 -1.32 -0.95
N LYS A 43 6.39 -2.04 -0.72
CA LYS A 43 7.45 -1.59 0.18
C LYS A 43 8.11 -0.32 -0.33
N TYR A 44 8.46 -0.26 -1.61
CA TYR A 44 9.04 0.95 -2.20
C TYR A 44 8.12 2.17 -2.06
N VAL A 45 6.83 1.98 -2.34
CA VAL A 45 5.80 3.02 -2.18
C VAL A 45 5.76 3.51 -0.74
N ALA A 46 5.67 2.61 0.23
CA ALA A 46 5.60 2.94 1.64
C ALA A 46 6.88 3.63 2.17
N ASP A 47 8.06 3.16 1.75
CA ASP A 47 9.35 3.72 2.18
C ASP A 47 9.62 5.11 1.57
N THR A 48 9.04 5.41 0.41
CA THR A 48 9.36 6.63 -0.36
C THR A 48 8.34 7.75 -0.15
N ILE A 49 7.06 7.41 0.05
CA ILE A 49 6.01 8.41 0.15
C ILE A 49 6.10 9.16 1.47
N ASN A 50 6.08 10.49 1.36
CA ASN A 50 5.91 11.41 2.48
C ASN A 50 4.69 12.30 2.24
N ASN A 51 3.55 11.68 1.91
CA ASN A 51 2.33 12.38 1.50
C ASN A 51 1.51 12.79 2.72
N THR A 52 1.07 14.05 2.75
CA THR A 52 0.22 14.64 3.79
C THR A 52 -1.28 14.60 3.46
N GLY A 53 -1.64 14.14 2.25
CA GLY A 53 -2.99 13.95 1.74
C GLY A 53 -3.40 12.46 1.63
N SER A 54 -4.47 12.20 0.86
CA SER A 54 -4.96 10.83 0.65
C SER A 54 -4.11 10.06 -0.36
N LEU A 55 -4.05 8.74 -0.19
CA LEU A 55 -3.30 7.84 -1.05
C LEU A 55 -4.20 6.69 -1.49
N THR A 56 -4.36 6.50 -2.80
CA THR A 56 -5.00 5.32 -3.38
C THR A 56 -3.94 4.44 -4.03
N ILE A 57 -3.97 3.15 -3.74
CA ILE A 57 -3.09 2.15 -4.34
C ILE A 57 -3.96 1.11 -5.04
N GLU A 58 -3.77 0.94 -6.33
CA GLU A 58 -4.39 -0.11 -7.15
C GLU A 58 -3.36 -1.20 -7.44
N ILE A 59 -3.58 -2.41 -6.92
CA ILE A 59 -2.76 -3.58 -7.24
C ILE A 59 -3.39 -4.29 -8.43
N ILE A 60 -2.64 -4.39 -9.52
CA ILE A 60 -3.12 -4.95 -10.80
C ILE A 60 -2.50 -6.30 -11.14
N SER A 61 -1.45 -6.71 -10.44
CA SER A 61 -0.85 -8.04 -10.58
C SER A 61 -1.66 -9.10 -9.82
N PRO A 62 -1.93 -10.28 -10.38
CA PRO A 62 -2.77 -11.31 -9.73
C PRO A 62 -2.17 -11.85 -8.43
N THR A 63 -0.85 -11.77 -8.28
CA THR A 63 -0.13 -12.11 -7.05
C THR A 63 0.84 -11.00 -6.69
N LEU A 64 1.05 -10.79 -5.39
CA LEU A 64 2.06 -9.85 -4.91
C LEU A 64 2.80 -10.44 -3.72
N SER A 65 4.13 -10.47 -3.77
CA SER A 65 4.96 -10.92 -2.64
C SER A 65 5.50 -9.74 -1.85
N LEU A 66 5.23 -9.70 -0.55
CA LEU A 66 5.79 -8.70 0.35
C LEU A 66 7.21 -9.09 0.78
N GLN A 67 8.16 -8.26 0.39
CA GLN A 67 9.56 -8.37 0.81
C GLN A 67 9.75 -7.65 2.16
N GLY A 68 9.41 -8.35 3.26
CA GLY A 68 9.46 -7.80 4.62
C GLY A 68 8.20 -7.01 5.00
N SER A 69 8.31 -6.17 6.04
CA SER A 69 7.23 -5.27 6.46
C SER A 69 7.07 -4.08 5.51
N VAL A 70 5.84 -3.85 5.09
CA VAL A 70 5.39 -2.61 4.45
C VAL A 70 4.80 -1.74 5.56
N ILE A 71 5.39 -0.58 5.81
CA ILE A 71 4.99 0.31 6.91
C ILE A 71 4.53 1.64 6.32
N PHE A 72 3.23 1.89 6.34
CA PHE A 72 2.68 3.21 6.04
C PHE A 72 2.64 4.03 7.32
N THR A 73 3.17 5.25 7.29
CA THR A 73 3.26 6.13 8.46
C THR A 73 2.57 7.47 8.19
N ASP A 74 1.79 7.98 9.14
CA ASP A 74 1.19 9.33 9.14
C ASP A 74 0.21 9.63 7.98
N ILE A 75 -0.37 8.61 7.34
CA ILE A 75 -1.32 8.79 6.22
C ILE A 75 -2.77 8.93 6.72
N ASN A 76 -3.46 9.98 6.29
CA ASN A 76 -4.91 10.13 6.44
C ASN A 76 -5.63 9.87 5.11
N GLY A 77 -6.40 8.79 5.03
CA GLY A 77 -7.15 8.40 3.83
C GLY A 77 -6.34 7.51 2.89
N LEU A 78 -5.81 6.40 3.42
CA LEU A 78 -5.19 5.34 2.61
C LEU A 78 -6.25 4.37 2.09
N THR A 79 -6.29 4.15 0.78
CA THR A 79 -7.10 3.10 0.16
C THR A 79 -6.18 2.15 -0.60
N ILE A 80 -6.25 0.85 -0.30
CA ILE A 80 -5.58 -0.20 -1.07
C ILE A 80 -6.65 -1.07 -1.72
N ASN A 81 -6.68 -1.08 -3.04
CA ASN A 81 -7.59 -1.85 -3.87
C ASN A 81 -6.81 -2.96 -4.56
N GLY A 82 -7.17 -4.21 -4.26
CA GLY A 82 -6.42 -5.36 -4.71
C GLY A 82 -6.93 -6.04 -5.98
N GLN A 83 -8.11 -5.69 -6.49
CA GLN A 83 -8.67 -6.30 -7.70
C GLN A 83 -8.66 -7.86 -7.74
N GLY A 84 -8.76 -8.51 -6.58
CA GLY A 84 -8.70 -9.97 -6.42
C GLY A 84 -7.30 -10.54 -6.23
N THR A 85 -6.28 -9.69 -6.06
CA THR A 85 -4.87 -10.09 -5.84
C THR A 85 -4.71 -10.99 -4.62
N SER A 86 -3.82 -11.99 -4.72
CA SER A 86 -3.30 -12.70 -3.56
C SER A 86 -1.97 -12.11 -3.10
N ILE A 87 -1.95 -11.54 -1.89
CA ILE A 87 -0.75 -10.96 -1.27
C ILE A 87 -0.13 -11.99 -0.32
N SER A 88 1.13 -12.37 -0.58
CA SER A 88 1.86 -13.34 0.22
C SER A 88 3.04 -12.69 0.94
N CYS A 89 3.22 -12.99 2.22
CA CYS A 89 4.37 -12.56 3.01
C CYS A 89 5.51 -13.60 3.07
N ARG A 90 5.47 -14.65 2.23
CA ARG A 90 6.55 -15.63 2.15
C ARG A 90 7.75 -15.03 1.40
N ASN A 91 8.84 -14.83 2.13
CA ASN A 91 10.14 -14.64 1.51
C ASN A 91 10.85 -16.00 1.42
N GLY A 92 11.28 -16.40 0.22
CA GLY A 92 11.85 -17.73 -0.04
C GLY A 92 13.15 -18.04 0.72
N SER A 93 13.76 -17.05 1.36
CA SER A 93 15.04 -17.13 2.06
C SER A 93 14.97 -16.82 3.57
N ILE A 94 13.85 -16.29 4.08
CA ILE A 94 13.70 -15.94 5.50
C ILE A 94 12.54 -16.75 6.08
N PRO A 95 12.81 -17.71 6.98
CA PRO A 95 11.76 -18.48 7.62
C PRO A 95 10.95 -17.53 8.50
N TYR A 96 9.70 -17.35 8.11
CA TYR A 96 8.58 -16.77 8.87
C TYR A 96 8.94 -15.84 10.05
N GLY A 97 8.75 -14.55 9.83
CA GLY A 97 8.81 -13.53 10.87
C GLY A 97 9.06 -12.17 10.24
N ASN A 98 8.25 -11.18 10.62
CA ASN A 98 8.38 -9.76 10.25
C ASN A 98 8.02 -9.37 8.80
N SER A 99 7.16 -10.13 8.13
CA SER A 99 6.51 -9.66 6.88
C SER A 99 5.03 -9.42 7.12
N GLY A 100 4.55 -8.26 6.70
CA GLY A 100 3.17 -7.83 6.90
C GLY A 100 2.96 -6.39 6.44
N MET A 101 1.73 -5.90 6.61
CA MET A 101 1.39 -4.50 6.43
C MET A 101 1.14 -3.86 7.80
N VAL A 102 1.84 -2.77 8.07
CA VAL A 102 1.72 -1.98 9.29
C VAL A 102 1.22 -0.60 8.91
N PHE A 103 0.24 -0.10 9.67
CA PHE A 103 -0.32 1.23 9.51
C PHE A 103 -0.02 2.02 10.79
N ASP A 104 1.08 2.76 10.80
CA ASP A 104 1.57 3.51 11.95
C ASP A 104 1.01 4.94 11.90
N ASN A 105 0.27 5.33 12.94
CA ASN A 105 -0.43 6.62 13.00
C ASN A 105 -1.28 6.97 11.75
N CYS A 106 -1.76 5.96 11.03
CA CYS A 106 -2.67 6.17 9.90
C CYS A 106 -4.12 6.32 10.37
N SER A 107 -4.93 7.04 9.59
CA SER A 107 -6.38 7.14 9.79
C SER A 107 -7.14 6.96 8.48
N ASN A 108 -8.41 6.54 8.56
CA ASN A 108 -9.27 6.30 7.39
C ASN A 108 -8.71 5.29 6.37
N VAL A 109 -8.09 4.21 6.87
CA VAL A 109 -7.55 3.12 6.05
C VAL A 109 -8.67 2.23 5.49
N LYS A 110 -8.65 1.96 4.20
CA LYS A 110 -9.55 1.04 3.50
C LYS A 110 -8.76 -0.03 2.76
N LEU A 111 -9.10 -1.29 2.98
CA LEU A 111 -8.47 -2.46 2.36
C LEU A 111 -9.55 -3.24 1.62
N ASN A 112 -9.48 -3.26 0.29
CA ASN A 112 -10.55 -3.77 -0.55
C ASN A 112 -10.06 -4.85 -1.51
N ASN A 113 -10.80 -5.96 -1.59
CA ASN A 113 -10.72 -6.92 -2.69
C ASN A 113 -9.31 -7.54 -2.90
N PHE A 114 -8.70 -8.09 -1.84
CA PHE A 114 -7.53 -8.98 -1.94
C PHE A 114 -7.52 -9.98 -0.79
N THR A 115 -6.73 -11.03 -0.93
CA THR A 115 -6.40 -11.96 0.16
C THR A 115 -5.00 -11.67 0.69
N ILE A 116 -4.80 -11.85 2.00
CA ILE A 116 -3.47 -11.83 2.63
C ILE A 116 -3.16 -13.22 3.15
N GLU A 117 -1.97 -13.73 2.82
CA GLU A 117 -1.51 -15.04 3.25
C GLU A 117 -0.12 -14.96 3.89
N HIS A 118 0.09 -15.79 4.92
CA HIS A 118 1.38 -15.98 5.59
C HIS A 118 2.02 -14.72 6.22
N CYS A 119 1.25 -13.65 6.44
CA CYS A 119 1.71 -12.44 7.12
C CYS A 119 1.55 -12.55 8.64
N GLY A 120 2.40 -11.85 9.40
CA GLY A 120 2.34 -11.82 10.86
C GLY A 120 2.67 -13.16 11.55
N TYR A 121 3.31 -14.10 10.85
CA TYR A 121 3.68 -15.40 11.38
C TYR A 121 5.05 -15.33 12.06
N GLU A 122 5.08 -15.30 13.39
CA GLU A 122 6.29 -15.41 14.19
C GLU A 122 6.40 -16.86 14.70
N ASN A 123 7.47 -17.58 14.32
CA ASN A 123 7.93 -18.83 14.95
C ASN A 123 6.85 -19.85 15.41
N GLY A 124 5.84 -20.12 14.59
CA GLY A 124 4.89 -21.22 14.86
C GLY A 124 3.87 -20.98 15.99
N GLN A 125 3.85 -19.81 16.63
CA GLN A 125 2.75 -19.44 17.53
C GLN A 125 1.62 -18.82 16.71
N LYS A 126 0.59 -19.62 16.41
CA LYS A 126 -0.70 -19.10 15.95
C LYS A 126 -1.28 -18.22 17.06
N TYR A 127 -1.24 -16.90 16.89
CA TYR A 127 -2.12 -16.02 17.64
C TYR A 127 -3.54 -16.26 17.16
N TYR A 128 -4.34 -16.95 17.97
CA TYR A 128 -5.78 -16.96 17.83
C TYR A 128 -6.28 -15.55 18.20
N GLY A 129 -6.23 -14.63 17.23
CA GLY A 129 -6.96 -13.38 17.35
C GLY A 129 -8.42 -13.73 17.62
N ARG A 130 -8.90 -13.40 18.82
CA ARG A 130 -10.33 -13.46 19.11
C ARG A 130 -11.00 -12.42 18.22
N GLN A 131 -11.79 -12.91 17.27
CA GLN A 131 -12.81 -12.11 16.58
C GLN A 131 -13.84 -11.60 17.57
#